data_AF-A0A7J7SPC9-F1
#
_entry.id   AF-A0A7J7SPC9-F1
#
_cell.length_a   1.000
_cell.length_b   1.000
_cell.length_c   1.000
_cell.angle_alpha   90.00
_cell.angle_beta   90.00
_cell.angle_gamma   90.00
#
_symmetry.space_group_name_H-M   'P 1'
#
loop_
_entity.id
_entity.type
_entity.pdbx_description
1 polymer ?
#
loop_
_entity_poly.entity_id
_entity_poly.type
_entity_poly.pdbx_seq_one_letter_code
_entity_poly.pdbx_strand_id
1 'polypeptide(L)'
;MKFLLLLSALGFCWAQYAPNTKPGRTSIVHLFEWRWADIALECERYLGPKGFGGVQISPPNENVIINNPSRPWWERYQPISYKLCTRSGNEDEFRDMVTRCNNVGVHIYVDAVINHMCGNGVSPGTSSTCGSFFNPGSRDFPSVPFSAWDFNDGKCRTASGDIENYNDAYQVRDCRLVGLLDLALEKDYVRSKVAEYMNRLIDIGVAGFRIDASKHMWPGDMKAVLDKLQPLNTTWFPEGSKPFIYQEVIDLGGEPIKSSDYFDNGRVTEFKYGAKLGTVLRKWHGEKMAYLRNWGEGWGFMPSDRALVFVDNHDNQRGHGAGGSSILTFWDARWEQSSPFGVPLPFNNTENITFFHDGIVL
;
A
#
# COMPACT_ATOMS: atom_id res chain seq x y z
N MET A 1 7.80 -40.47 -2.47
CA MET A 1 8.61 -39.33 -2.97
C MET A 1 7.91 -38.47 -4.01
N LYS A 2 7.31 -39.01 -5.09
CA LYS A 2 6.58 -38.19 -6.09
C LYS A 2 5.37 -37.41 -5.53
N PHE A 3 4.67 -37.95 -4.53
CA PHE A 3 3.51 -37.29 -3.91
C PHE A 3 3.88 -36.17 -2.92
N LEU A 4 5.04 -36.29 -2.24
CA LEU A 4 5.58 -35.25 -1.34
C LEU A 4 6.13 -34.04 -2.12
N LEU A 5 6.70 -34.27 -3.31
CA LEU A 5 7.19 -33.21 -4.19
C LEU A 5 6.08 -32.35 -4.81
N LEU A 6 4.87 -32.90 -5.00
CA LEU A 6 3.71 -32.13 -5.49
C LEU A 6 3.11 -31.23 -4.41
N LEU A 7 3.08 -31.68 -3.15
CA LEU A 7 2.60 -30.89 -2.00
C LEU A 7 3.54 -29.73 -1.67
N SER A 8 4.85 -29.91 -1.80
CA SER A 8 5.81 -28.79 -1.64
C SER A 8 5.69 -27.76 -2.76
N ALA A 9 5.46 -28.19 -4.01
CA ALA A 9 5.30 -27.26 -5.14
C ALA A 9 4.03 -26.39 -5.04
N LEU A 10 2.94 -26.95 -4.50
CA LEU A 10 1.70 -26.20 -4.25
C LEU A 10 1.83 -25.16 -3.12
N GLY A 11 2.64 -25.44 -2.08
CA GLY A 11 2.89 -24.49 -0.98
C GLY A 11 3.70 -23.26 -1.39
N PHE A 12 4.65 -23.40 -2.32
CA PHE A 12 5.51 -22.30 -2.77
C PHE A 12 4.80 -21.27 -3.68
N CYS A 13 3.74 -21.68 -4.39
CA CYS A 13 2.97 -20.80 -5.27
C CYS A 13 2.02 -19.85 -4.51
N TRP A 14 1.67 -20.14 -3.25
CA TRP A 14 0.69 -19.35 -2.49
C TRP A 14 1.29 -18.40 -1.44
N ALA A 15 2.61 -18.46 -1.23
CA ALA A 15 3.26 -17.78 -0.11
C ALA A 15 3.19 -16.24 -0.16
N GLN A 16 3.11 -15.61 -1.35
CA GLN A 16 3.05 -14.15 -1.47
C GLN A 16 1.67 -13.54 -1.12
N TYR A 17 0.63 -14.37 -1.03
CA TYR A 17 -0.74 -13.95 -0.68
C TYR A 17 -1.04 -14.06 0.81
N ALA A 18 -0.17 -14.73 1.56
CA ALA A 18 -0.32 -14.96 2.98
C ALA A 18 0.09 -13.71 3.76
N PRO A 19 -0.70 -13.25 4.74
CA PRO A 19 -0.37 -12.08 5.54
C PRO A 19 0.78 -12.31 6.52
N ASN A 20 1.14 -13.56 6.77
CA ASN A 20 2.11 -13.95 7.80
C ASN A 20 1.67 -13.62 9.25
N THR A 21 0.38 -13.35 9.49
CA THR A 21 -0.16 -13.14 10.85
C THR A 21 -0.14 -14.41 11.70
N LYS A 22 -0.10 -14.25 13.03
CA LYS A 22 -0.26 -15.38 13.94
C LYS A 22 -1.68 -15.98 13.81
N PRO A 23 -1.85 -17.29 14.04
CA PRO A 23 -3.16 -17.94 14.01
C PRO A 23 -4.21 -17.19 14.84
N GLY A 24 -5.42 -17.04 14.30
CA GLY A 24 -6.52 -16.32 14.95
C GLY A 24 -6.45 -14.80 14.89
N ARG A 25 -5.42 -14.21 14.25
CA ARG A 25 -5.30 -12.77 14.00
C ARG A 25 -5.55 -12.46 12.53
N THR A 26 -6.74 -11.96 12.21
CA THR A 26 -7.24 -11.89 10.83
C THR A 26 -7.33 -10.49 10.26
N SER A 27 -6.84 -9.46 10.95
CA SER A 27 -7.05 -8.07 10.51
C SER A 27 -5.84 -7.20 10.79
N ILE A 28 -5.65 -6.18 9.95
CA ILE A 28 -4.55 -5.22 10.06
C ILE A 28 -5.10 -3.80 10.16
N VAL A 29 -4.40 -2.91 10.85
CA VAL A 29 -4.82 -1.52 11.05
C VAL A 29 -3.84 -0.55 10.39
N HIS A 30 -4.34 0.47 9.74
CA HIS A 30 -3.58 1.60 9.24
C HIS A 30 -3.49 2.67 10.31
N LEU A 31 -2.34 2.72 10.99
CA LEU A 31 -2.03 3.81 11.91
C LEU A 31 -1.45 4.98 11.11
N PHE A 32 -2.32 5.62 10.34
CA PHE A 32 -1.98 6.64 9.38
C PHE A 32 -1.34 7.87 10.03
N GLU A 33 -0.13 8.22 9.59
CA GLU A 33 0.71 9.31 10.10
C GLU A 33 1.18 9.18 11.56
N TRP A 34 0.97 8.01 12.19
CA TRP A 34 1.49 7.77 13.55
C TRP A 34 3.03 7.71 13.56
N ARG A 35 3.63 8.15 14.66
CA ARG A 35 5.08 8.04 14.88
C ARG A 35 5.46 6.62 15.29
N TRP A 36 6.68 6.21 14.98
CA TRP A 36 7.16 4.84 15.24
C TRP A 36 7.08 4.47 16.73
N ALA A 37 7.45 5.39 17.62
CA ALA A 37 7.37 5.19 19.06
C ALA A 37 5.93 4.94 19.55
N ASP A 38 4.95 5.64 18.96
CA ASP A 38 3.53 5.49 19.33
C ASP A 38 2.98 4.14 18.83
N ILE A 39 3.33 3.73 17.61
CA ILE A 39 2.97 2.41 17.06
C ILE A 39 3.58 1.29 17.91
N ALA A 40 4.85 1.42 18.32
CA ALA A 40 5.51 0.42 19.15
C ALA A 40 4.76 0.19 20.47
N LEU A 41 4.33 1.28 21.13
CA LEU A 41 3.50 1.22 22.33
C LEU A 41 2.11 0.64 22.04
N GLU A 42 1.49 1.01 20.92
CA GLU A 42 0.16 0.53 20.52
C GLU A 42 0.13 -0.98 20.26
N CYS A 43 1.21 -1.51 19.64
CA CYS A 43 1.41 -2.95 19.47
C CYS A 43 1.36 -3.70 20.81
N GLU A 44 2.07 -3.21 21.82
CA GLU A 44 2.20 -3.87 23.12
C GLU A 44 0.94 -3.69 23.99
N ARG A 45 0.42 -2.47 24.06
CA ARG A 45 -0.66 -2.12 25.01
C ARG A 45 -2.05 -2.50 24.52
N TYR A 46 -2.25 -2.59 23.21
CA TYR A 46 -3.58 -2.76 22.63
C TYR A 46 -3.64 -3.83 21.54
N LEU A 47 -2.94 -3.67 20.42
CA LEU A 47 -3.11 -4.53 19.24
C LEU A 47 -2.75 -5.99 19.52
N GLY A 48 -1.65 -6.21 20.24
CA GLY A 48 -1.22 -7.53 20.71
C GLY A 48 -2.31 -8.18 21.56
N PRO A 49 -2.70 -7.59 22.71
CA PRO A 49 -3.77 -8.11 23.57
C PRO A 49 -5.15 -8.25 22.92
N LYS A 50 -5.48 -7.40 21.93
CA LYS A 50 -6.79 -7.40 21.23
C LYS A 50 -6.85 -8.25 19.98
N GLY A 51 -5.78 -8.97 19.63
CA GLY A 51 -5.80 -9.95 18.55
C GLY A 51 -5.63 -9.38 17.14
N PHE A 52 -5.18 -8.13 16.99
CA PHE A 52 -4.84 -7.57 15.67
C PHE A 52 -3.60 -8.27 15.12
N GLY A 53 -3.60 -8.54 13.82
CA GLY A 53 -2.52 -9.26 13.13
C GLY A 53 -1.34 -8.37 12.74
N GLY A 54 -1.58 -7.08 12.52
CA GLY A 54 -0.51 -6.17 12.17
C GLY A 54 -0.96 -4.74 11.87
N VAL A 55 0.02 -3.93 11.45
CA VAL A 55 -0.12 -2.50 11.23
C VAL A 55 0.40 -2.15 9.84
N GLN A 56 -0.42 -1.52 9.00
CA GLN A 56 0.09 -0.72 7.90
C GLN A 56 0.58 0.61 8.45
N ILE A 57 1.79 0.99 8.08
CA ILE A 57 2.38 2.28 8.43
C ILE A 57 2.40 3.22 7.23
N SER A 58 2.45 4.53 7.46
CA SER A 58 2.75 5.51 6.40
C SER A 58 4.15 5.34 5.81
N PRO A 59 4.45 5.89 4.62
CA PRO A 59 5.73 5.69 3.94
C PRO A 59 6.94 6.02 4.83
N PRO A 60 7.86 5.05 5.09
CA PRO A 60 8.95 5.23 6.04
C PRO A 60 10.23 5.77 5.41
N ASN A 61 10.25 5.97 4.09
CA ASN A 61 11.38 6.53 3.37
C ASN A 61 11.35 8.07 3.33
N GLU A 62 12.51 8.68 3.18
CA GLU A 62 12.66 10.13 3.10
C GLU A 62 11.79 10.72 1.98
N ASN A 63 11.04 11.76 2.34
CA ASN A 63 10.10 12.44 1.48
C ASN A 63 10.35 13.95 1.48
N VAL A 64 9.72 14.65 0.53
CA VAL A 64 9.79 16.11 0.43
C VAL A 64 9.09 16.76 1.62
N ILE A 65 9.62 17.89 2.11
CA ILE A 65 8.94 18.75 3.07
C ILE A 65 8.18 19.82 2.27
N ILE A 66 6.86 19.86 2.42
CA ILE A 66 6.01 20.86 1.77
C ILE A 66 5.52 21.83 2.83
N ASN A 67 5.85 23.11 2.65
CA ASN A 67 5.49 24.18 3.58
C ASN A 67 4.29 25.01 3.10
N ASN A 68 3.86 24.84 1.85
CA ASN A 68 2.63 25.44 1.34
C ASN A 68 1.81 24.42 0.52
N PRO A 69 0.70 23.88 1.06
CA PRO A 69 0.24 24.05 2.45
C PRO A 69 1.24 23.49 3.46
N SER A 70 1.13 23.84 4.75
CA SER A 70 2.08 23.41 5.77
C SER A 70 1.93 21.92 6.10
N ARG A 71 2.97 21.14 5.79
CA ARG A 71 3.14 19.72 6.14
C ARG A 71 1.91 18.85 5.82
N PRO A 72 1.42 18.86 4.57
CA PRO A 72 0.30 18.02 4.20
C PRO A 72 0.67 16.54 4.35
N TRP A 73 -0.31 15.67 4.54
CA TRP A 73 -0.06 14.23 4.66
C TRP A 73 0.52 13.64 3.35
N TRP A 74 0.06 14.16 2.21
CA TRP A 74 0.45 13.70 0.89
C TRP A 74 1.90 14.05 0.53
N GLU A 75 2.63 14.83 1.35
CA GLU A 75 4.07 15.03 1.14
C GLU A 75 4.85 13.71 1.29
N ARG A 76 4.32 12.73 2.02
CA ARG A 76 4.96 11.41 2.22
C ARG A 76 4.90 10.51 0.98
N TYR A 77 3.98 10.80 0.07
CA TYR A 77 3.87 10.13 -1.24
C TYR A 77 4.71 10.85 -2.31
N GLN A 78 5.75 11.57 -1.89
CA GLN A 78 6.69 12.24 -2.77
C GLN A 78 8.13 11.93 -2.30
N PRO A 79 8.64 10.73 -2.66
CA PRO A 79 9.96 10.28 -2.25
C PRO A 79 11.08 11.21 -2.69
N ILE A 80 12.08 11.36 -1.84
CA ILE A 80 13.37 12.01 -2.12
C ILE A 80 14.51 11.00 -2.06
N SER A 81 14.46 10.07 -1.11
CA SER A 81 15.36 8.93 -1.08
C SER A 81 14.77 7.72 -0.37
N TYR A 82 15.54 6.64 -0.33
CA TYR A 82 15.20 5.41 0.40
C TYR A 82 15.82 5.35 1.81
N LYS A 83 16.31 6.47 2.36
CA LYS A 83 16.70 6.58 3.77
C LYS A 83 15.48 6.46 4.67
N LEU A 84 15.58 5.75 5.79
CA LEU A 84 14.49 5.60 6.75
C LEU A 84 14.46 6.77 7.74
N CYS A 85 14.02 7.95 7.27
CA CYS A 85 13.97 9.15 8.08
C CYS A 85 12.83 10.06 7.62
N THR A 86 11.80 10.17 8.46
CA THR A 86 10.52 10.79 8.11
C THR A 86 9.94 11.57 9.27
N ARG A 87 8.76 12.15 9.07
CA ARG A 87 7.97 12.77 10.13
C ARG A 87 7.60 11.80 11.26
N SER A 88 7.52 10.49 10.99
CA SER A 88 7.23 9.47 12.00
C SER A 88 8.42 9.10 12.89
N GLY A 89 9.65 9.42 12.46
CA GLY A 89 10.87 9.09 13.18
C GLY A 89 12.04 8.70 12.26
N ASN A 90 13.18 8.42 12.90
CA ASN A 90 14.40 7.94 12.25
C ASN A 90 14.45 6.40 12.15
N GLU A 91 15.56 5.87 11.62
CA GLU A 91 15.73 4.44 11.40
C GLU A 91 15.82 3.62 12.69
N ASP A 92 16.43 4.16 13.75
CA ASP A 92 16.54 3.46 15.02
C ASP A 92 15.16 3.32 15.67
N GLU A 93 14.34 4.36 15.64
CA GLU A 93 12.95 4.33 16.09
C GLU A 93 12.09 3.38 15.24
N PHE A 94 12.33 3.34 13.93
CA PHE A 94 11.67 2.39 13.04
C PHE A 94 12.02 0.94 13.38
N ARG A 95 13.32 0.64 13.61
CA ARG A 95 13.80 -0.68 14.01
C ARG A 95 13.27 -1.10 15.38
N ASP A 96 13.20 -0.17 16.34
CA ASP A 96 12.60 -0.39 17.66
C ASP A 96 11.12 -0.79 17.53
N MET A 97 10.35 -0.03 16.75
CA MET A 97 8.94 -0.33 16.47
C MET A 97 8.77 -1.72 15.85
N VAL A 98 9.51 -2.04 14.78
CA VAL A 98 9.40 -3.36 14.11
C VAL A 98 9.74 -4.49 15.09
N THR A 99 10.82 -4.34 15.86
CA THR A 99 11.27 -5.34 16.83
C THR A 99 10.21 -5.58 17.91
N ARG A 100 9.72 -4.51 18.53
CA ARG A 100 8.74 -4.60 19.63
C ARG A 100 7.40 -5.14 19.16
N CYS A 101 6.89 -4.68 18.02
CA CYS A 101 5.65 -5.19 17.43
C CYS A 101 5.76 -6.67 17.07
N ASN A 102 6.85 -7.10 16.41
CA ASN A 102 7.05 -8.50 16.07
C ASN A 102 7.15 -9.40 17.31
N ASN A 103 7.78 -8.95 18.40
CA ASN A 103 7.88 -9.69 19.66
C ASN A 103 6.53 -9.96 20.31
N VAL A 104 5.54 -9.10 20.10
CA VAL A 104 4.15 -9.30 20.58
C VAL A 104 3.23 -9.90 19.51
N GLY A 105 3.78 -10.37 18.39
CA GLY A 105 3.04 -11.04 17.32
C GLY A 105 2.13 -10.12 16.51
N VAL A 106 2.46 -8.83 16.45
CA VAL A 106 1.81 -7.81 15.61
C VAL A 106 2.80 -7.41 14.52
N HIS A 107 2.49 -7.69 13.26
CA HIS A 107 3.45 -7.50 12.17
C HIS A 107 3.35 -6.13 11.50
N ILE A 108 4.44 -5.65 10.91
CA ILE A 108 4.49 -4.35 10.23
C ILE A 108 4.43 -4.55 8.71
N TYR A 109 3.54 -3.80 8.06
CA TYR A 109 3.43 -3.70 6.60
C TYR A 109 3.76 -2.28 6.17
N VAL A 110 4.74 -2.15 5.29
CA VAL A 110 5.22 -0.84 4.84
C VAL A 110 4.38 -0.33 3.67
N ASP A 111 3.99 0.94 3.72
CA ASP A 111 3.52 1.65 2.53
C ASP A 111 4.70 2.04 1.64
N ALA A 112 4.88 1.31 0.54
CA ALA A 112 6.02 1.44 -0.36
C ALA A 112 5.64 2.27 -1.59
N VAL A 113 6.18 3.49 -1.63
CA VAL A 113 6.01 4.44 -2.75
C VAL A 113 7.15 4.23 -3.75
N ILE A 114 6.89 3.39 -4.76
CA ILE A 114 7.92 2.91 -5.70
C ILE A 114 7.62 3.19 -7.17
N ASN A 115 6.46 3.79 -7.48
CA ASN A 115 6.12 4.24 -8.83
C ASN A 115 6.90 5.49 -9.24
N HIS A 116 7.02 6.44 -8.33
CA HIS A 116 7.45 7.80 -8.62
C HIS A 116 8.36 8.36 -7.53
N MET A 117 9.05 9.45 -7.85
CA MET A 117 9.68 10.36 -6.89
C MET A 117 8.78 11.59 -6.67
N CYS A 118 9.30 12.69 -6.13
CA CYS A 118 8.50 13.90 -5.91
C CYS A 118 7.99 14.57 -7.21
N GLY A 119 7.09 15.54 -7.05
CA GLY A 119 6.50 16.30 -8.15
C GLY A 119 7.54 17.07 -8.97
N ASN A 120 7.39 17.06 -10.30
CA ASN A 120 8.31 17.72 -11.22
C ASN A 120 8.42 19.25 -11.01
N GLY A 121 7.39 19.87 -10.43
CA GLY A 121 7.36 21.29 -10.10
C GLY A 121 7.90 21.65 -8.71
N VAL A 122 8.35 20.67 -7.92
CA VAL A 122 8.96 20.94 -6.61
C VAL A 122 10.31 21.63 -6.81
N SER A 123 10.59 22.67 -6.01
CA SER A 123 11.84 23.43 -6.10
C SER A 123 13.05 22.58 -5.66
N PRO A 124 14.20 22.71 -6.33
CA PRO A 124 15.42 22.01 -5.93
C PRO A 124 15.94 22.51 -4.57
N GLY A 125 16.61 21.63 -3.84
CA GLY A 125 17.21 21.97 -2.55
C GLY A 125 17.24 20.78 -1.59
N THR A 126 17.22 21.08 -0.29
CA THR A 126 17.28 20.10 0.81
C THR A 126 16.02 20.12 1.66
N SER A 127 14.90 20.59 1.11
CA SER A 127 13.60 20.57 1.80
C SER A 127 13.02 19.15 1.79
N SER A 128 13.66 18.28 2.55
CA SER A 128 13.43 16.84 2.63
C SER A 128 13.58 16.39 4.08
N THR A 129 12.90 15.31 4.46
CA THR A 129 12.81 14.90 5.87
C THR A 129 14.14 14.45 6.48
N CYS A 130 15.13 14.09 5.67
CA CYS A 130 16.48 13.73 6.11
C CYS A 130 17.57 14.69 5.59
N GLY A 131 17.18 15.83 5.00
CA GLY A 131 18.09 16.85 4.49
C GLY A 131 18.86 16.45 3.22
N SER A 132 18.48 15.37 2.54
CA SER A 132 19.05 15.03 1.24
C SER A 132 18.79 16.13 0.21
N PHE A 133 19.79 16.45 -0.60
CA PHE A 133 19.61 17.28 -1.78
C PHE A 133 18.84 16.52 -2.86
N PHE A 134 18.01 17.24 -3.60
CA PHE A 134 17.34 16.77 -4.81
C PHE A 134 17.05 17.94 -5.76
N ASN A 135 16.95 17.66 -7.05
CA ASN A 135 16.55 18.61 -8.08
C ASN A 135 15.58 17.95 -9.07
N PRO A 136 14.26 18.14 -8.89
CA PRO A 136 13.25 17.53 -9.76
C PRO A 136 13.34 18.03 -11.20
N GLY A 137 13.68 19.32 -11.39
CA GLY A 137 13.82 19.94 -12.71
C GLY A 137 14.89 19.27 -13.58
N SER A 138 16.00 18.83 -12.98
CA SER A 138 17.06 18.06 -13.66
C SER A 138 16.98 16.56 -13.42
N ARG A 139 15.92 16.07 -12.76
CA ARG A 139 15.73 14.65 -12.40
C ARG A 139 16.88 14.07 -11.56
N ASP A 140 17.49 14.89 -10.70
CA ASP A 140 18.65 14.51 -9.91
C ASP A 140 18.26 14.20 -8.46
N PHE A 141 18.39 12.94 -8.06
CA PHE A 141 18.11 12.43 -6.72
C PHE A 141 19.33 11.69 -6.19
N PRO A 142 20.41 12.41 -5.82
CA PRO A 142 21.73 11.83 -5.57
C PRO A 142 21.80 10.89 -4.36
N SER A 143 20.82 10.97 -3.43
CA SER A 143 20.73 10.04 -2.29
C SER A 143 20.20 8.65 -2.67
N VAL A 144 19.67 8.45 -3.89
CA VAL A 144 19.36 7.12 -4.48
C VAL A 144 20.34 6.69 -5.57
N PRO A 145 21.32 7.54 -5.88
CA PRO A 145 21.47 8.32 -7.13
C PRO A 145 20.57 7.92 -8.32
N PHE A 146 19.35 8.48 -8.41
CA PHE A 146 18.61 8.51 -9.69
C PHE A 146 18.94 9.77 -10.49
N SER A 147 18.96 9.62 -11.81
CA SER A 147 19.23 10.68 -12.79
C SER A 147 18.09 10.75 -13.81
N ALA A 148 18.16 11.69 -14.76
CA ALA A 148 17.21 11.79 -15.88
C ALA A 148 17.05 10.49 -16.70
N TRP A 149 18.03 9.59 -16.66
CA TRP A 149 17.95 8.30 -17.33
C TRP A 149 16.97 7.33 -16.68
N ASP A 150 16.57 7.58 -15.44
CA ASP A 150 15.84 6.66 -14.58
C ASP A 150 14.36 7.01 -14.47
N PHE A 151 13.89 7.95 -15.31
CA PHE A 151 12.51 8.41 -15.39
C PHE A 151 11.94 8.23 -16.80
N ASN A 152 10.61 8.18 -16.90
CA ASN A 152 9.87 7.90 -18.12
C ASN A 152 9.64 9.12 -19.03
N ASP A 153 10.39 10.21 -18.87
CA ASP A 153 10.24 11.44 -19.67
C ASP A 153 10.25 11.18 -21.19
N GLY A 154 11.07 10.24 -21.68
CA GLY A 154 11.13 9.86 -23.10
C GLY A 154 10.17 8.75 -23.53
N LYS A 155 9.53 8.06 -22.57
CA LYS A 155 8.61 6.94 -22.79
C LYS A 155 7.17 7.44 -22.90
N CYS A 156 6.79 8.38 -22.03
CA CYS A 156 5.50 9.06 -22.07
C CYS A 156 5.24 9.70 -23.44
N ARG A 157 4.00 9.62 -23.92
CA ARG A 157 3.58 10.15 -25.23
C ARG A 157 2.59 11.31 -25.16
N THR A 158 2.18 11.72 -23.97
CA THR A 158 1.29 12.88 -23.79
C THR A 158 2.08 14.18 -23.95
N ALA A 159 1.39 15.25 -24.36
CA ALA A 159 2.05 16.54 -24.57
C ALA A 159 2.43 17.22 -23.24
N SER A 160 1.65 17.01 -22.18
CA SER A 160 1.96 17.52 -20.84
C SER A 160 3.08 16.73 -20.15
N GLY A 161 3.28 15.46 -20.52
CA GLY A 161 4.09 14.50 -19.77
C GLY A 161 3.34 13.86 -18.58
N ASP A 162 2.08 14.24 -18.36
CA ASP A 162 1.22 13.73 -17.30
C ASP A 162 0.15 12.79 -17.87
N ILE A 163 -0.51 12.03 -16.98
CA ILE A 163 -1.68 11.21 -17.33
C ILE A 163 -2.88 12.12 -17.63
N GLU A 164 -3.44 12.01 -18.83
CA GLU A 164 -4.56 12.84 -19.30
C GLU A 164 -5.85 12.02 -19.54
N ASN A 165 -5.72 10.72 -19.81
CA ASN A 165 -6.82 9.83 -20.17
C ASN A 165 -6.60 8.39 -19.64
N TYR A 166 -7.42 7.99 -18.67
CA TYR A 166 -7.36 6.65 -18.07
C TYR A 166 -7.82 5.52 -19.01
N ASN A 167 -8.41 5.83 -20.17
CA ASN A 167 -8.73 4.83 -21.21
C ASN A 167 -7.53 4.42 -22.06
N ASP A 168 -6.39 5.10 -21.91
CA ASP A 168 -5.14 4.71 -22.53
C ASP A 168 -4.24 4.09 -21.46
N ALA A 169 -4.18 2.76 -21.51
CA ALA A 169 -3.39 1.95 -20.61
C ALA A 169 -1.90 2.33 -20.58
N TYR A 170 -1.33 2.86 -21.68
CA TYR A 170 0.10 3.18 -21.73
C TYR A 170 0.41 4.45 -20.98
N GLN A 171 -0.33 5.54 -21.24
CA GLN A 171 -0.08 6.78 -20.50
C GLN A 171 -0.30 6.63 -19.01
N VAL A 172 -1.24 5.77 -18.57
CA VAL A 172 -1.47 5.54 -17.14
C VAL A 172 -0.25 4.96 -16.43
N ARG A 173 0.64 4.24 -17.13
CA ARG A 173 1.86 3.62 -16.56
C ARG A 173 3.17 4.29 -16.93
N ASP A 174 3.17 5.04 -18.03
CA ASP A 174 4.40 5.60 -18.58
C ASP A 174 4.47 7.13 -18.41
N CYS A 175 3.39 7.77 -17.95
CA CYS A 175 3.32 9.22 -17.74
C CYS A 175 3.12 9.57 -16.27
N ARG A 176 3.43 10.81 -15.92
CA ARG A 176 3.41 11.28 -14.53
C ARG A 176 2.01 11.35 -13.96
N LEU A 177 1.77 10.64 -12.86
CA LEU A 177 0.56 10.79 -12.06
C LEU A 177 0.58 12.16 -11.38
N VAL A 178 -0.31 13.09 -11.79
CA VAL A 178 -0.41 14.46 -11.24
C VAL A 178 0.94 15.19 -11.13
N GLY A 179 1.81 14.97 -12.11
CA GLY A 179 3.13 15.59 -12.17
C GLY A 179 4.22 14.91 -11.33
N LEU A 180 3.94 13.80 -10.65
CA LEU A 180 4.93 13.01 -9.92
C LEU A 180 5.92 12.35 -10.88
N LEU A 181 7.23 12.53 -10.65
CA LEU A 181 8.27 12.05 -11.56
C LEU A 181 8.26 10.52 -11.62
N ASP A 182 7.84 9.99 -12.76
CA ASP A 182 7.55 8.57 -12.97
C ASP A 182 8.82 7.77 -13.27
N LEU A 183 9.11 6.76 -12.45
CA LEU A 183 10.34 5.96 -12.55
C LEU A 183 10.27 4.97 -13.72
N ALA A 184 11.38 4.84 -14.45
CA ALA A 184 11.53 3.87 -15.54
C ALA A 184 11.74 2.44 -15.00
N LEU A 185 10.67 1.86 -14.43
CA LEU A 185 10.70 0.55 -13.78
C LEU A 185 10.99 -0.61 -14.72
N GLU A 186 11.04 -0.42 -16.04
CA GLU A 186 11.56 -1.44 -16.96
C GLU A 186 13.07 -1.64 -16.83
N LYS A 187 13.80 -0.64 -16.29
CA LYS A 187 15.25 -0.66 -16.19
C LYS A 187 15.70 -1.45 -14.97
N ASP A 188 16.61 -2.39 -15.18
CA ASP A 188 17.16 -3.22 -14.10
C ASP A 188 17.81 -2.41 -12.97
N TYR A 189 18.45 -1.29 -13.30
CA TYR A 189 19.01 -0.37 -12.30
C TYR A 189 17.94 0.16 -11.33
N VAL A 190 16.83 0.67 -11.87
CA VAL A 190 15.71 1.20 -11.07
C VAL A 190 15.09 0.09 -10.23
N ARG A 191 14.79 -1.07 -10.84
CA ARG A 191 14.27 -2.24 -10.13
C ARG A 191 15.18 -2.68 -8.98
N SER A 192 16.49 -2.69 -9.20
CA SER A 192 17.46 -3.11 -8.20
C SER A 192 17.57 -2.10 -7.06
N LYS A 193 17.45 -0.79 -7.34
CA LYS A 193 17.40 0.24 -6.29
C LYS A 193 16.15 0.16 -5.42
N VAL A 194 15.00 -0.09 -6.04
CA VAL A 194 13.74 -0.34 -5.33
C VAL A 194 13.84 -1.62 -4.50
N ALA A 195 14.35 -2.71 -5.07
CA ALA A 195 14.51 -3.98 -4.36
C ALA A 195 15.53 -3.88 -3.21
N GLU A 196 16.60 -3.11 -3.35
CA GLU A 196 17.57 -2.82 -2.27
C GLU A 196 16.88 -2.17 -1.07
N TYR A 197 16.04 -1.16 -1.33
CA TYR A 197 15.21 -0.51 -0.31
C TYR A 197 14.25 -1.49 0.38
N MET A 198 13.50 -2.27 -0.40
CA MET A 198 12.53 -3.21 0.15
C MET A 198 13.20 -4.37 0.91
N ASN A 199 14.33 -4.89 0.41
CA ASN A 199 15.10 -5.93 1.09
C ASN A 199 15.67 -5.44 2.42
N ARG A 200 16.15 -4.19 2.49
CA ARG A 200 16.58 -3.58 3.75
C ARG A 200 15.46 -3.57 4.78
N LEU A 201 14.22 -3.28 4.38
CA LEU A 201 13.05 -3.33 5.26
C LEU A 201 12.72 -4.76 5.69
N ILE A 202 12.81 -5.73 4.77
CA ILE A 202 12.63 -7.16 5.07
C ILE A 202 13.67 -7.63 6.11
N ASP A 203 14.93 -7.23 5.95
CA ASP A 203 16.00 -7.55 6.90
C ASP A 203 15.73 -6.96 8.29
N ILE A 204 15.14 -5.76 8.37
CA ILE A 204 14.70 -5.17 9.65
C ILE A 204 13.60 -6.02 10.31
N GLY A 205 12.78 -6.71 9.52
CA GLY A 205 11.73 -7.61 10.01
C GLY A 205 10.31 -7.21 9.63
N VAL A 206 10.11 -6.36 8.61
CA VAL A 206 8.75 -6.09 8.09
C VAL A 206 8.17 -7.37 7.46
N ALA A 207 6.85 -7.54 7.53
CA ALA A 207 6.18 -8.74 7.04
C ALA A 207 5.64 -8.62 5.61
N GLY A 208 5.62 -7.41 5.05
CA GLY A 208 5.06 -7.16 3.73
C GLY A 208 4.90 -5.69 3.39
N PHE A 209 4.22 -5.43 2.27
CA PHE A 209 4.13 -4.12 1.65
C PHE A 209 2.73 -3.84 1.08
N ARG A 210 2.20 -2.65 1.39
CA ARG A 210 1.25 -1.97 0.50
C ARG A 210 2.09 -1.37 -0.62
N ILE A 211 1.80 -1.73 -1.86
CA ILE A 211 2.46 -1.11 -3.01
C ILE A 211 1.58 0.03 -3.52
N ASP A 212 2.01 1.27 -3.25
CA ASP A 212 1.33 2.49 -3.65
C ASP A 212 1.21 2.61 -5.17
N ALA A 213 0.11 3.21 -5.65
CA ALA A 213 -0.06 3.56 -7.06
C ALA A 213 0.17 2.40 -8.04
N SER A 214 -0.13 1.14 -7.65
CA SER A 214 0.18 -0.04 -8.48
C SER A 214 -0.48 -0.03 -9.85
N LYS A 215 -1.65 0.62 -10.01
CA LYS A 215 -2.27 0.85 -11.33
C LYS A 215 -1.30 1.50 -12.33
N HIS A 216 -0.43 2.37 -11.83
CA HIS A 216 0.53 3.17 -12.59
C HIS A 216 1.85 2.44 -12.86
N MET A 217 1.98 1.18 -12.43
CA MET A 217 3.13 0.34 -12.75
C MET A 217 2.68 -0.84 -13.62
N TRP A 218 3.52 -1.24 -14.58
CA TRP A 218 3.26 -2.46 -15.35
C TRP A 218 3.33 -3.69 -14.43
N PRO A 219 2.38 -4.63 -14.52
CA PRO A 219 2.42 -5.85 -13.71
C PRO A 219 3.73 -6.64 -13.87
N GLY A 220 4.31 -6.66 -15.07
CA GLY A 220 5.58 -7.32 -15.34
C GLY A 220 6.79 -6.63 -14.70
N ASP A 221 6.80 -5.30 -14.64
CA ASP A 221 7.85 -4.54 -13.96
C ASP A 221 7.77 -4.72 -12.45
N MET A 222 6.54 -4.67 -11.91
CA MET A 222 6.28 -5.01 -10.51
C MET A 222 6.78 -6.41 -10.19
N LYS A 223 6.43 -7.40 -11.01
CA LYS A 223 6.91 -8.77 -10.86
C LYS A 223 8.44 -8.85 -10.83
N ALA A 224 9.12 -8.13 -11.72
CA ALA A 224 10.58 -8.12 -11.78
C ALA A 224 11.24 -7.46 -10.55
N VAL A 225 10.56 -6.52 -9.87
CA VAL A 225 10.98 -6.02 -8.55
C VAL A 225 10.75 -7.08 -7.47
N LEU A 226 9.55 -7.67 -7.43
CA LEU A 226 9.19 -8.68 -6.42
C LEU A 226 10.06 -9.94 -6.49
N ASP A 227 10.46 -10.37 -7.69
CA ASP A 227 11.34 -11.51 -7.89
C ASP A 227 12.78 -11.26 -7.37
N LYS A 228 13.15 -10.01 -7.06
CA LYS A 228 14.42 -9.65 -6.40
C LYS A 228 14.31 -9.61 -4.87
N LEU A 229 13.11 -9.81 -4.30
CA LEU A 229 12.92 -9.76 -2.87
C LEU A 229 13.36 -11.06 -2.19
N GLN A 230 14.00 -10.90 -1.05
CA GLN A 230 14.40 -12.02 -0.20
C GLN A 230 13.23 -12.53 0.66
N PRO A 231 13.31 -13.78 1.15
CA PRO A 231 12.40 -14.27 2.19
C PRO A 231 12.46 -13.40 3.46
N LEU A 232 11.40 -13.45 4.26
CA LEU A 232 11.29 -12.72 5.51
C LEU A 232 12.34 -13.13 6.56
N ASN A 233 12.67 -12.20 7.46
CA ASN A 233 13.64 -12.41 8.52
C ASN A 233 13.26 -13.61 9.42
N THR A 234 14.15 -14.59 9.50
CA THR A 234 13.91 -15.87 10.21
C THR A 234 13.86 -15.74 11.73
N THR A 235 14.14 -14.57 12.29
CA THR A 235 13.97 -14.28 13.72
C THR A 235 12.51 -14.37 14.14
N TRP A 236 11.58 -13.91 13.29
CA TRP A 236 10.15 -13.86 13.60
C TRP A 236 9.27 -14.67 12.65
N PHE A 237 9.77 -14.99 11.47
CA PHE A 237 9.04 -15.70 10.42
C PHE A 237 9.66 -17.06 10.12
N PRO A 238 8.87 -18.07 9.72
CA PRO A 238 9.41 -19.34 9.24
C PRO A 238 10.36 -19.16 8.05
N GLU A 239 11.33 -20.06 7.92
CA GLU A 239 12.25 -20.08 6.78
C GLU A 239 11.48 -20.17 5.45
N GLY A 240 11.88 -19.35 4.47
CA GLY A 240 11.25 -19.31 3.15
C GLY A 240 9.93 -18.54 3.08
N SER A 241 9.47 -17.91 4.18
CA SER A 241 8.28 -17.05 4.16
C SER A 241 8.49 -15.88 3.20
N LYS A 242 7.50 -15.60 2.34
CA LYS A 242 7.56 -14.45 1.41
C LYS A 242 6.89 -13.23 2.03
N PRO A 243 7.34 -12.00 1.69
CA PRO A 243 6.64 -10.80 2.10
C PRO A 243 5.20 -10.81 1.56
N PHE A 244 4.26 -10.39 2.40
CA PHE A 244 2.87 -10.21 2.00
C PHE A 244 2.76 -8.98 1.09
N ILE A 245 2.27 -9.17 -0.14
CA ILE A 245 2.12 -8.07 -1.09
C ILE A 245 0.64 -7.78 -1.29
N TYR A 246 0.25 -6.51 -1.13
CA TYR A 246 -1.06 -6.02 -1.55
C TYR A 246 -0.91 -4.70 -2.31
N GLN A 247 -1.51 -4.66 -3.49
CA GLN A 247 -1.27 -3.66 -4.50
C GLN A 247 -2.44 -2.68 -4.55
N GLU A 248 -2.14 -1.38 -4.49
CA GLU A 248 -3.17 -0.37 -4.69
C GLU A 248 -3.54 -0.24 -6.17
N VAL A 249 -4.66 -0.84 -6.55
CA VAL A 249 -5.23 -0.68 -7.89
C VAL A 249 -6.67 -0.21 -7.73
N ILE A 250 -6.90 1.08 -8.02
CA ILE A 250 -8.25 1.66 -8.00
C ILE A 250 -9.03 1.19 -9.25
N ASP A 251 -9.73 0.06 -9.16
CA ASP A 251 -10.56 -0.46 -10.27
C ASP A 251 -12.04 -0.47 -9.86
N LEU A 252 -12.79 0.55 -10.27
CA LEU A 252 -14.25 0.62 -10.10
C LEU A 252 -15.02 0.15 -11.35
N GLY A 253 -14.33 -0.44 -12.34
CA GLY A 253 -14.86 -0.68 -13.69
C GLY A 253 -14.78 0.54 -14.60
N GLY A 254 -15.10 0.37 -15.87
CA GLY A 254 -15.12 1.45 -16.87
C GLY A 254 -13.75 1.85 -17.47
N GLU A 255 -12.63 1.49 -16.83
CA GLU A 255 -11.27 1.69 -17.35
C GLU A 255 -10.68 0.39 -17.93
N PRO A 256 -9.73 0.42 -18.88
CA PRO A 256 -9.12 -0.77 -19.48
C PRO A 256 -8.23 -1.55 -18.49
N ILE A 257 -7.68 -0.89 -17.49
CA ILE A 257 -6.80 -1.50 -16.49
C ILE A 257 -7.64 -2.27 -15.49
N LYS A 258 -7.32 -3.56 -15.31
CA LYS A 258 -8.05 -4.42 -14.40
C LYS A 258 -7.19 -4.84 -13.22
N SER A 259 -7.81 -4.87 -12.04
CA SER A 259 -7.18 -5.43 -10.83
C SER A 259 -6.68 -6.87 -11.04
N SER A 260 -7.35 -7.65 -11.89
CA SER A 260 -6.94 -9.02 -12.25
C SER A 260 -5.56 -9.12 -12.89
N ASP A 261 -5.07 -8.06 -13.53
CA ASP A 261 -3.75 -8.05 -14.17
C ASP A 261 -2.61 -8.16 -13.13
N TYR A 262 -2.92 -7.92 -11.84
CA TYR A 262 -1.96 -7.87 -10.73
C TYR A 262 -2.06 -9.08 -9.79
N PHE A 263 -2.94 -10.05 -10.05
CA PHE A 263 -3.12 -11.21 -9.16
C PHE A 263 -1.90 -12.12 -9.07
N ASP A 264 -1.02 -12.12 -10.08
CA ASP A 264 0.21 -12.92 -10.06
C ASP A 264 1.30 -12.33 -9.16
N ASN A 265 1.12 -11.10 -8.67
CA ASN A 265 2.08 -10.38 -7.85
C ASN A 265 1.71 -10.37 -6.36
N GLY A 266 0.44 -10.61 -6.03
CA GLY A 266 -0.06 -10.52 -4.66
C GLY A 266 -1.54 -10.23 -4.60
N ARG A 267 -2.02 -9.79 -3.43
CA ARG A 267 -3.39 -9.28 -3.29
C ARG A 267 -3.53 -7.90 -3.92
N VAL A 268 -4.76 -7.44 -4.06
CA VAL A 268 -5.13 -6.14 -4.64
C VAL A 268 -6.21 -5.50 -3.77
N THR A 269 -6.18 -4.18 -3.62
CA THR A 269 -7.18 -3.42 -2.89
C THR A 269 -8.53 -3.41 -3.62
N GLU A 270 -9.57 -3.95 -3.01
CA GLU A 270 -10.92 -4.01 -3.60
C GLU A 270 -11.72 -2.75 -3.27
N PHE A 271 -11.47 -1.66 -4.01
CA PHE A 271 -12.15 -0.38 -3.78
C PHE A 271 -13.67 -0.42 -4.00
N LYS A 272 -14.19 -1.38 -4.79
CA LYS A 272 -15.63 -1.52 -4.96
C LYS A 272 -16.31 -1.93 -3.65
N TYR A 273 -15.59 -2.61 -2.75
CA TYR A 273 -16.10 -3.03 -1.46
C TYR A 273 -16.63 -1.83 -0.65
N GLY A 274 -15.75 -0.86 -0.37
CA GLY A 274 -16.11 0.32 0.42
C GLY A 274 -17.17 1.19 -0.26
N ALA A 275 -17.04 1.37 -1.58
CA ALA A 275 -18.00 2.14 -2.36
C ALA A 275 -19.41 1.53 -2.33
N LYS A 276 -19.55 0.22 -2.60
CA LYS A 276 -20.86 -0.47 -2.61
C LYS A 276 -21.43 -0.63 -1.21
N LEU A 277 -20.60 -0.88 -0.21
CA LEU A 277 -21.08 -0.95 1.18
C LEU A 277 -21.62 0.41 1.62
N GLY A 278 -20.93 1.48 1.23
CA GLY A 278 -21.35 2.85 1.43
C GLY A 278 -22.72 3.18 0.81
N THR A 279 -22.93 2.84 -0.47
CA THR A 279 -24.24 3.06 -1.11
C THR A 279 -25.38 2.30 -0.43
N VAL A 280 -25.12 1.05 -0.02
CA VAL A 280 -26.12 0.19 0.66
C VAL A 280 -26.54 0.79 2.01
N LEU A 281 -25.58 1.18 2.84
CA LEU A 281 -25.83 1.69 4.19
C LEU A 281 -26.37 3.12 4.19
N ARG A 282 -26.00 3.91 3.18
CA ARG A 282 -26.62 5.22 2.94
C ARG A 282 -28.03 5.11 2.34
N LYS A 283 -28.45 3.91 1.91
CA LYS A 283 -29.73 3.62 1.22
C LYS A 283 -29.87 4.39 -0.09
N TRP A 284 -28.76 4.61 -0.78
CA TRP A 284 -28.77 5.31 -2.07
C TRP A 284 -29.38 4.44 -3.15
N HIS A 285 -30.00 5.08 -4.15
CA HIS A 285 -30.62 4.41 -5.29
C HIS A 285 -31.60 3.27 -4.91
N GLY A 286 -32.17 3.32 -3.71
CA GLY A 286 -33.08 2.29 -3.20
C GLY A 286 -32.40 1.02 -2.69
N GLU A 287 -31.07 1.00 -2.54
CA GLU A 287 -30.31 -0.13 -2.00
C GLU A 287 -30.68 -0.44 -0.53
N LYS A 288 -30.59 -1.71 -0.16
CA LYS A 288 -30.99 -2.23 1.15
C LYS A 288 -29.98 -3.27 1.65
N MET A 289 -29.78 -3.36 2.96
CA MET A 289 -28.90 -4.37 3.57
C MET A 289 -29.30 -5.81 3.21
N ALA A 290 -30.58 -6.07 2.94
CA ALA A 290 -31.03 -7.39 2.46
C ALA A 290 -30.36 -7.84 1.15
N TYR A 291 -29.81 -6.91 0.36
CA TYR A 291 -29.07 -7.24 -0.86
C TYR A 291 -27.69 -7.82 -0.55
N LEU A 292 -27.13 -7.60 0.64
CA LEU A 292 -25.82 -8.14 1.05
C LEU A 292 -25.82 -9.67 1.26
N ARG A 293 -26.94 -10.37 1.02
CA ARG A 293 -27.05 -11.83 1.15
C ARG A 293 -26.04 -12.62 0.30
N ASN A 294 -25.56 -12.03 -0.79
CA ASN A 294 -24.56 -12.60 -1.70
C ASN A 294 -23.32 -11.70 -1.81
N TRP A 295 -23.02 -10.93 -0.76
CA TRP A 295 -21.88 -10.01 -0.69
C TRP A 295 -20.55 -10.71 -1.00
N GLY A 296 -19.71 -10.06 -1.80
CA GLY A 296 -18.47 -10.64 -2.30
C GLY A 296 -18.43 -10.69 -3.83
N GLU A 297 -17.91 -11.78 -4.40
CA GLU A 297 -17.79 -11.96 -5.87
C GLU A 297 -19.12 -11.81 -6.61
N GLY A 298 -20.25 -12.14 -5.97
CA GLY A 298 -21.60 -11.94 -6.53
C GLY A 298 -21.97 -10.47 -6.78
N TRP A 299 -21.20 -9.52 -6.23
CA TRP A 299 -21.31 -8.08 -6.46
C TRP A 299 -20.31 -7.56 -7.53
N GLY A 300 -19.62 -8.46 -8.23
CA GLY A 300 -18.60 -8.11 -9.22
C GLY A 300 -17.26 -7.72 -8.60
N PHE A 301 -17.02 -8.17 -7.37
CA PHE A 301 -15.71 -8.04 -6.71
C PHE A 301 -14.76 -9.16 -7.15
N MET A 302 -13.47 -8.95 -6.92
CA MET A 302 -12.44 -9.94 -7.13
C MET A 302 -12.57 -11.15 -6.19
N PRO A 303 -11.91 -12.28 -6.52
CA PRO A 303 -11.83 -13.43 -5.63
C PRO A 303 -11.33 -13.05 -4.24
N SER A 304 -11.97 -13.65 -3.22
CA SER A 304 -11.69 -13.32 -1.81
C SER A 304 -10.22 -13.50 -1.43
N ASP A 305 -9.56 -14.51 -1.99
CA ASP A 305 -8.15 -14.84 -1.76
C ASP A 305 -7.17 -13.92 -2.52
N ARG A 306 -7.68 -12.99 -3.33
CA ARG A 306 -6.93 -11.90 -3.97
C ARG A 306 -7.29 -10.52 -3.42
N ALA A 307 -8.35 -10.40 -2.63
CA ALA A 307 -8.81 -9.13 -2.11
C ALA A 307 -8.11 -8.71 -0.80
N LEU A 308 -7.77 -7.42 -0.72
CA LEU A 308 -7.65 -6.68 0.54
C LEU A 308 -8.81 -5.68 0.61
N VAL A 309 -9.61 -5.75 1.68
CA VAL A 309 -10.86 -4.99 1.82
C VAL A 309 -10.81 -4.00 2.97
N PHE A 310 -11.42 -2.85 2.76
CA PHE A 310 -11.60 -1.75 3.73
C PHE A 310 -12.87 -0.99 3.38
N VAL A 311 -13.43 -0.26 4.35
CA VAL A 311 -14.55 0.62 4.04
C VAL A 311 -14.09 1.97 3.52
N ASP A 312 -13.11 2.57 4.19
CA ASP A 312 -12.39 3.76 3.76
C ASP A 312 -10.87 3.55 3.84
N ASN A 313 -10.14 4.40 3.13
CA ASN A 313 -8.69 4.55 3.24
C ASN A 313 -8.35 6.03 3.45
N HIS A 314 -7.06 6.31 3.58
CA HIS A 314 -6.56 7.66 3.87
C HIS A 314 -6.89 8.69 2.77
N ASP A 315 -7.03 8.27 1.51
CA ASP A 315 -7.43 9.13 0.39
C ASP A 315 -8.94 9.39 0.36
N ASN A 316 -9.74 8.32 0.31
CA ASN A 316 -11.15 8.41 -0.02
C ASN A 316 -12.00 8.94 1.13
N GLN A 317 -11.51 8.86 2.37
CA GLN A 317 -12.12 9.57 3.49
C GLN A 317 -12.00 11.10 3.39
N ARG A 318 -11.13 11.60 2.49
CA ARG A 318 -10.94 13.02 2.16
C ARG A 318 -11.51 13.38 0.79
N GLY A 319 -12.25 12.47 0.15
CA GLY A 319 -12.84 12.67 -1.17
C GLY A 319 -11.88 12.46 -2.35
N HIS A 320 -10.66 11.99 -2.11
CA HIS A 320 -9.70 11.63 -3.17
C HIS A 320 -9.77 10.14 -3.50
N GLY A 321 -9.49 9.75 -4.75
CA GLY A 321 -9.53 8.34 -5.15
C GLY A 321 -10.96 7.81 -5.42
N ALA A 322 -11.20 6.55 -5.07
CA ALA A 322 -12.40 5.81 -5.48
C ALA A 322 -13.59 5.93 -4.53
N GLY A 323 -14.81 5.92 -5.09
CA GLY A 323 -16.08 5.83 -4.37
C GLY A 323 -16.71 7.18 -4.03
N GLY A 324 -15.93 8.27 -4.03
CA GLY A 324 -16.45 9.63 -3.81
C GLY A 324 -17.29 9.73 -2.54
N SER A 325 -18.43 10.41 -2.61
CA SER A 325 -19.33 10.63 -1.46
C SER A 325 -20.03 9.35 -0.95
N SER A 326 -19.90 8.22 -1.63
CA SER A 326 -20.48 6.95 -1.14
C SER A 326 -19.72 6.41 0.06
N ILE A 327 -18.41 6.65 0.15
CA ILE A 327 -17.53 6.15 1.20
C ILE A 327 -18.04 6.57 2.58
N LEU A 328 -18.14 5.61 3.49
CA LEU A 328 -18.44 5.87 4.90
C LEU A 328 -17.15 6.15 5.64
N THR A 329 -17.16 7.18 6.47
CA THR A 329 -16.00 7.59 7.27
C THR A 329 -16.42 7.75 8.73
N PHE A 330 -15.47 8.00 9.61
CA PHE A 330 -15.76 8.34 11.00
C PHE A 330 -16.63 9.60 11.18
N TRP A 331 -16.73 10.47 10.17
CA TRP A 331 -17.65 11.62 10.19
C TRP A 331 -19.13 11.21 10.06
N ASP A 332 -19.41 9.99 9.62
CA ASP A 332 -20.77 9.49 9.44
C ASP A 332 -21.24 8.70 10.67
N ALA A 333 -22.29 9.17 11.34
CA ALA A 333 -22.92 8.44 12.47
C ALA A 333 -23.41 7.02 12.11
N ARG A 334 -23.52 6.69 10.82
CA ARG A 334 -23.88 5.34 10.32
C ARG A 334 -22.68 4.37 10.25
N TRP A 335 -21.46 4.88 10.42
CA TRP A 335 -20.24 4.09 10.54
C TRP A 335 -20.33 3.08 11.69
N GLU A 336 -20.71 3.55 12.88
CA GLU A 336 -20.87 2.72 14.09
C GLU A 336 -21.88 1.58 13.92
N GLN A 337 -22.93 1.77 13.09
CA GLN A 337 -23.95 0.75 12.83
C GLN A 337 -23.51 -0.31 11.81
N SER A 338 -22.58 0.04 10.92
CA SER A 338 -22.04 -0.88 9.91
C SER A 338 -20.98 -1.82 10.45
N SER A 339 -20.33 -1.40 11.54
CA SER A 339 -19.39 -2.21 12.27
C SER A 339 -19.20 -1.65 13.68
N PRO A 340 -19.66 -2.36 14.74
CA PRO A 340 -19.52 -1.90 16.12
C PRO A 340 -18.07 -1.68 16.59
N PHE A 341 -17.07 -2.03 15.76
CA PHE A 341 -15.64 -1.81 15.99
C PHE A 341 -14.86 -1.47 14.70
N GLY A 342 -15.53 -0.99 13.63
CA GLY A 342 -14.87 -0.65 12.36
C GLY A 342 -14.38 -1.83 11.52
N VAL A 343 -14.70 -3.08 11.89
CA VAL A 343 -14.40 -4.33 11.16
C VAL A 343 -15.23 -4.41 9.88
N PRO A 344 -14.62 -4.45 8.68
CA PRO A 344 -15.36 -4.73 7.46
C PRO A 344 -16.03 -6.13 7.53
N LEU A 345 -17.23 -6.24 6.97
CA LEU A 345 -17.91 -7.53 6.81
C LEU A 345 -17.01 -8.56 6.08
N PRO A 346 -16.86 -9.78 6.61
CA PRO A 346 -16.08 -10.81 5.93
C PRO A 346 -16.68 -11.15 4.57
N PHE A 347 -15.83 -11.31 3.57
CA PHE A 347 -16.19 -12.01 2.33
C PHE A 347 -16.43 -13.49 2.66
N ASN A 348 -17.61 -14.02 2.29
CA ASN A 348 -17.93 -15.46 2.23
C ASN A 348 -17.21 -16.38 3.23
N ASN A 349 -17.50 -16.32 4.54
CA ASN A 349 -17.05 -17.29 5.57
C ASN A 349 -15.54 -17.67 5.60
N THR A 350 -14.68 -17.00 4.85
CA THR A 350 -13.24 -17.25 4.76
C THR A 350 -12.48 -16.16 5.51
N GLU A 351 -11.39 -16.53 6.17
CA GLU A 351 -10.48 -15.66 6.92
C GLU A 351 -9.86 -14.59 5.99
N ASN A 352 -10.57 -13.49 5.81
CA ASN A 352 -10.11 -12.35 5.03
C ASN A 352 -9.36 -11.38 5.91
N ILE A 353 -8.24 -10.86 5.39
CA ILE A 353 -7.54 -9.76 6.01
C ILE A 353 -8.40 -8.52 5.85
N THR A 354 -8.97 -8.09 6.96
CA THR A 354 -9.72 -6.84 7.02
C THR A 354 -8.81 -5.70 7.41
N PHE A 355 -8.91 -4.59 6.69
CA PHE A 355 -8.11 -3.40 6.90
C PHE A 355 -8.93 -2.32 7.60
N PHE A 356 -8.42 -1.85 8.73
CA PHE A 356 -9.00 -0.75 9.49
C PHE A 356 -8.23 0.53 9.20
N HIS A 357 -8.91 1.66 9.01
CA HIS A 357 -8.28 2.97 9.04
C HIS A 357 -8.64 3.64 10.36
N ASP A 358 -7.64 4.02 11.16
CA ASP A 358 -7.91 4.69 12.43
C ASP A 358 -8.41 6.12 12.15
N GLY A 359 -9.70 6.30 12.38
CA GLY A 359 -10.45 7.52 12.08
C GLY A 359 -10.59 8.46 13.27
N ILE A 360 -9.78 8.36 14.33
CA ILE A 360 -9.52 9.34 15.41
C ILE A 360 -9.19 8.55 16.68
N VAL A 361 -7.96 8.69 17.17
CA VAL A 361 -7.67 8.67 18.61
C VAL A 361 -7.24 10.09 18.99
N LEU A 362 -8.19 10.86 19.50
CA LEU A 362 -7.96 12.02 20.35
C LEU A 362 -8.65 11.76 21.69
#